data_AF-A0A954SVY9-F1
#
_entry.id   AF-A0A954SVY9-F1
#
_cell.length_a   1.000
_cell.length_b   1.000
_cell.length_c   1.000
_cell.angle_alpha   90.00
_cell.angle_beta   90.00
_cell.angle_gamma   90.00
#
_symmetry.space_group_name_H-M   'P 1'
#
loop_
_entity.id
_entity.type
_entity.pdbx_description
1 polymer ?
#
loop_
_entity_poly.entity_id
_entity_poly.type
_entity_poly.pdbx_seq_one_letter_code
_entity_poly.pdbx_strand_id
1 'polypeptide(L)'
;AIEQAKKSQDLLLRTESSTPGKIPGFKFGSNDGWVITPAECRAINSAIARIKSDPDRLFEVCTTEEAKSVLESWGEFVRVSETVGGFTVS
;
A
#
# COMPACT_ATOMS: atom_id res chain seq x y z
N ALA A 1 -4.26 8.28 29.74
CA ALA A 1 -3.18 7.39 29.26
C ALA A 1 -3.58 6.65 27.97
N ILE A 2 -4.65 5.86 28.00
CA ILE A 2 -5.14 5.10 26.82
C ILE A 2 -5.54 6.03 25.66
N GLU A 3 -6.26 7.12 25.94
CA GLU A 3 -6.64 8.14 24.93
C GLU A 3 -5.41 8.74 24.22
N GLN A 4 -4.37 9.05 25.00
CA GLN A 4 -3.12 9.64 24.49
C GLN A 4 -2.36 8.64 23.61
N ALA A 5 -2.31 7.37 24.02
CA ALA A 5 -1.64 6.31 23.27
C ALA A 5 -2.33 6.06 21.92
N LYS A 6 -3.67 5.99 21.90
CA LYS A 6 -4.46 5.87 20.66
C LYS A 6 -4.21 7.05 19.72
N LYS A 7 -4.24 8.27 20.25
CA LYS A 7 -4.01 9.48 19.45
C LYS A 7 -2.59 9.54 18.84
N SER A 8 -1.58 9.11 19.61
CA SER A 8 -0.21 9.00 19.10
C SER A 8 -0.06 7.91 18.03
N GLN A 9 -0.75 6.78 18.20
CA GLN A 9 -0.77 5.70 17.22
C GLN A 9 -1.46 6.15 15.92
N ASP A 10 -2.60 6.83 16.00
CA ASP A 10 -3.30 7.40 14.84
C ASP A 10 -2.43 8.42 14.09
N LEU A 11 -1.65 9.22 14.82
CA LEU A 11 -0.74 10.20 14.22
C LEU A 11 0.40 9.51 13.47
N LEU A 12 0.98 8.46 14.06
CA LEU A 12 2.01 7.64 13.43
C LEU A 12 1.48 6.98 12.16
N LEU A 13 0.29 6.38 12.21
CA LEU A 13 -0.32 5.69 11.05
C LEU A 13 -0.62 6.62 9.86
N ARG A 14 -0.81 7.92 10.13
CA ARG A 14 -1.00 8.97 9.12
C ARG A 14 0.29 9.64 8.65
N THR A 15 1.42 9.34 9.28
CA THR A 15 2.68 9.98 8.93
C THR A 15 3.13 9.47 7.55
N GLU A 16 3.35 10.41 6.63
CA GLU A 16 3.91 10.12 5.30
C GLU A 16 5.43 9.95 5.35
N SER A 17 6.02 9.37 4.31
CA SER A 17 7.48 9.29 4.23
C SER A 17 8.07 10.67 3.96
N SER A 18 9.19 10.99 4.61
CA SER A 18 10.00 12.16 4.26
C SER A 18 10.66 12.03 2.89
N THR A 19 10.71 10.82 2.31
CA THR A 19 11.21 10.59 0.96
C THR A 19 10.04 10.48 -0.03
N PRO A 20 9.93 11.39 -1.02
CA PRO A 20 8.85 11.36 -2.00
C PRO A 20 8.73 10.01 -2.72
N GLY A 21 7.50 9.50 -2.84
CA GLY A 21 7.22 8.23 -3.52
C GLY A 21 7.65 6.97 -2.74
N LYS A 22 7.98 7.11 -1.44
CA LYS A 22 8.22 5.99 -0.53
C LYS A 22 7.11 5.88 0.51
N ILE A 23 6.87 4.66 0.98
CA ILE A 23 6.01 4.37 2.12
C ILE A 23 6.91 4.23 3.36
N PRO A 24 6.55 4.82 4.52
CA PRO A 24 7.36 4.71 5.73
C PRO A 24 7.63 3.27 6.17
N GLY A 25 8.87 2.99 6.60
CA GLY A 25 9.31 1.65 7.03
C GLY A 25 8.52 1.05 8.20
N PHE A 26 8.04 1.87 9.13
CA PHE A 26 7.23 1.40 10.26
C PHE A 26 5.89 0.83 9.81
N LYS A 27 5.36 1.31 8.68
CA LYS A 27 4.24 0.71 7.96
C LYS A 27 4.68 -0.55 7.20
N PHE A 28 5.50 -1.41 7.79
CA PHE A 28 5.72 -2.78 7.32
C PHE A 28 5.82 -3.79 8.48
N GLY A 29 5.76 -3.32 9.74
CA GLY A 29 5.80 -4.19 10.93
C GLY A 29 4.45 -4.81 11.31
N SER A 30 3.35 -4.13 11.02
CA SER A 30 1.96 -4.61 11.13
C SER A 30 1.12 -3.73 10.23
N ASN A 31 0.24 -4.28 9.39
CA ASN A 31 -0.59 -3.56 8.43
C ASN A 31 -1.92 -3.04 8.98
N ASP A 32 -2.34 -3.49 10.16
CA ASP A 32 -3.58 -3.03 10.79
C ASP A 32 -3.57 -1.52 11.09
N GLY A 33 -4.64 -0.84 10.72
CA GLY A 33 -4.85 0.60 10.90
C GLY A 33 -4.07 1.51 9.95
N TRP A 34 -3.32 0.98 8.98
CA TRP A 34 -2.56 1.83 8.05
C TRP A 34 -3.44 2.75 7.26
N VAL A 35 -3.15 4.05 7.32
CA VAL A 35 -3.71 5.00 6.36
C VAL A 35 -2.80 5.02 5.14
N ILE A 36 -3.32 4.52 4.02
CA ILE A 36 -2.68 4.62 2.71
C ILE A 36 -3.22 5.85 2.00
N THR A 37 -2.37 6.84 1.81
CA THR A 37 -2.71 8.10 1.15
C THR A 37 -2.82 7.94 -0.37
N PRO A 38 -3.45 8.89 -1.10
CA PRO A 38 -3.47 8.87 -2.56
C PRO A 38 -2.07 8.87 -3.20
N ALA A 39 -1.09 9.54 -2.58
CA ALA A 39 0.28 9.51 -3.06
C ALA A 39 0.93 8.13 -2.92
N GLU A 40 0.66 7.43 -1.81
CA GLU A 40 1.09 6.05 -1.60
C GLU A 40 0.34 5.08 -2.54
N CYS A 41 -0.96 5.28 -2.81
CA CYS A 41 -1.69 4.55 -3.84
C CYS A 41 -1.02 4.68 -5.22
N ARG A 42 -0.61 5.88 -5.63
CA ARG A 42 0.16 6.08 -6.88
C ARG A 42 1.48 5.32 -6.90
N ALA A 43 2.21 5.36 -5.79
CA ALA A 43 3.48 4.65 -5.67
C ALA A 43 3.29 3.13 -5.81
N ILE A 44 2.24 2.60 -5.18
CA ILE A 44 1.83 1.20 -5.29
C ILE A 44 1.43 0.86 -6.72
N ASN A 45 0.52 1.62 -7.34
CA ASN A 45 0.08 1.40 -8.73
C ASN A 45 1.28 1.40 -9.70
N SER A 46 2.23 2.32 -9.49
CA SER A 46 3.46 2.39 -10.29
C SER A 46 4.35 1.16 -10.10
N ALA A 47 4.42 0.61 -8.88
CA ALA A 47 5.18 -0.60 -8.60
C ALA A 47 4.54 -1.84 -9.24
N ILE A 48 3.21 -1.99 -9.13
CA ILE A 48 2.45 -3.07 -9.79
C ILE A 48 2.65 -3.01 -11.30
N ALA A 49 2.55 -1.82 -11.91
CA ALA A 49 2.77 -1.65 -13.34
C ALA A 49 4.16 -2.13 -13.78
N ARG A 50 5.21 -1.83 -12.99
CA ARG A 50 6.58 -2.30 -13.25
C ARG A 50 6.70 -3.82 -13.13
N ILE A 51 6.06 -4.44 -12.13
CA ILE A 51 6.03 -5.90 -11.97
C ILE A 51 5.35 -6.53 -13.19
N LYS A 52 4.21 -6.01 -13.61
CA LYS A 52 3.46 -6.53 -14.78
C LYS A 52 4.22 -6.38 -16.11
N SER A 53 5.07 -5.35 -16.23
CA SER A 53 5.88 -5.13 -17.45
C SER A 53 7.11 -6.02 -17.57
N ASP A 54 7.51 -6.71 -16.50
CA ASP A 54 8.71 -7.53 -16.42
C ASP A 54 8.30 -9.00 -16.16
N PRO A 55 8.31 -9.88 -17.18
CA PRO A 55 7.87 -11.27 -17.03
C PRO A 55 8.62 -12.07 -15.96
N ASP A 56 9.92 -11.81 -15.78
CA ASP A 56 10.74 -12.52 -14.81
C ASP A 56 10.34 -12.10 -13.40
N ARG A 57 10.18 -10.79 -13.15
CA ARG A 57 9.65 -10.28 -11.88
C ARG A 57 8.21 -10.70 -11.62
N LEU A 58 7.38 -10.73 -12.65
CA LEU A 58 5.99 -11.19 -12.52
C LEU A 58 5.96 -12.65 -12.09
N PHE A 59 6.85 -13.49 -12.61
CA PHE A 59 6.96 -14.89 -12.21
C PHE A 59 7.50 -15.04 -10.78
N GLU A 60 8.48 -14.23 -10.37
CA GLU A 60 9.00 -14.20 -9.00
C GLU A 60 7.91 -13.83 -7.96
N VAL A 61 7.06 -12.86 -8.30
CA VAL A 61 6.01 -12.36 -7.40
C VAL A 61 4.75 -13.22 -7.48
N CYS A 62 4.42 -13.76 -8.65
CA CYS A 62 3.20 -14.50 -8.91
C CYS A 62 3.53 -15.88 -9.53
N THR A 63 3.78 -16.86 -8.67
CA THR A 63 4.11 -18.23 -9.09
C THR A 63 2.89 -19.02 -9.59
N THR A 64 1.68 -18.51 -9.39
CA THR A 64 0.41 -19.15 -9.80
C THR A 64 -0.49 -18.16 -10.53
N GLU A 65 -1.42 -18.67 -11.34
CA GLU A 65 -2.47 -17.84 -11.96
C GLU A 65 -3.37 -17.16 -10.93
N GLU A 66 -3.60 -17.81 -9.78
CA GLU A 66 -4.32 -17.20 -8.67
C GLU A 66 -3.58 -15.99 -8.10
N ALA A 67 -2.25 -16.09 -7.91
CA ALA A 67 -1.43 -14.96 -7.46
C ALA A 67 -1.46 -13.79 -8.46
N LYS A 68 -1.48 -14.08 -9.77
CA LYS A 68 -1.66 -13.05 -10.80
C LYS A 68 -3.02 -12.38 -10.69
N SER A 69 -4.10 -13.16 -10.57
CA SER A 69 -5.46 -12.64 -10.39
C SER A 69 -5.60 -11.76 -9.14
N VAL A 70 -4.96 -12.16 -8.03
CA VAL A 70 -4.91 -11.34 -6.80
C VAL A 70 -4.16 -10.04 -7.04
N LEU A 71 -2.99 -10.08 -7.71
CA LEU A 71 -2.22 -8.88 -8.03
C LEU A 71 -3.03 -7.89 -8.90
N GLU A 72 -3.79 -8.41 -9.86
CA GLU A 72 -4.66 -7.59 -10.72
C GLU A 72 -5.82 -6.98 -9.95
N SER A 73 -6.54 -7.79 -9.18
CA SER A 73 -7.65 -7.33 -8.33
C SER A 73 -7.17 -6.28 -7.33
N TRP A 74 -5.99 -6.49 -6.74
CA TRP A 74 -5.40 -5.55 -5.81
C TRP A 74 -4.98 -4.24 -6.49
N GLY A 75 -4.40 -4.31 -7.69
CA GLY A 75 -4.08 -3.13 -8.48
C GLY A 75 -5.32 -2.31 -8.86
N GLU A 76 -6.43 -2.97 -9.20
CA GLU A 76 -7.69 -2.28 -9.46
C GLU A 76 -8.23 -1.59 -8.20
N PHE A 77 -8.24 -2.31 -7.07
CA PHE A 77 -8.65 -1.74 -5.79
C PHE A 77 -7.84 -0.49 -5.45
N VAL A 78 -6.51 -0.56 -5.50
CA VAL A 78 -5.63 0.58 -5.16
C VAL A 78 -5.84 1.77 -6.11
N ARG A 79 -6.06 1.51 -7.41
CA ARG A 79 -6.41 2.55 -8.39
C ARG A 79 -7.71 3.26 -8.05
N VAL A 80 -8.75 2.53 -7.63
CA VAL A 80 -10.01 3.13 -7.19
C VAL A 80 -9.82 3.89 -5.88
N SER A 81 -9.09 3.33 -4.91
CA SER A 81 -8.84 3.99 -3.63
C SER A 81 -8.12 5.33 -3.80
N GLU A 82 -7.19 5.43 -4.76
CA GLU A 82 -6.51 6.69 -5.08
C GLU A 82 -7.49 7.83 -5.36
N THR A 83 -8.58 7.56 -6.10
CA THR A 83 -9.54 8.59 -6.53
C THR A 83 -10.51 9.02 -5.43
N VAL A 84 -10.65 8.21 -4.38
CA VAL A 84 -11.57 8.46 -3.25
C VAL A 84 -10.86 8.91 -1.97
N GLY A 85 -9.55 9.19 -2.04
CA GLY A 85 -8.78 9.74 -0.92
C GLY A 85 -7.89 8.75 -0.19
N GLY A 86 -7.70 7.54 -0.71
CA GLY A 86 -6.91 6.48 -0.11
C GLY A 86 -7.77 5.41 0.57
N PHE A 87 -7.16 4.61 1.43
CA PHE A 87 -7.86 3.59 2.20
C PHE A 87 -7.16 3.31 3.53
N THR A 88 -7.90 2.71 4.46
CA THR A 88 -7.34 2.18 5.71
C THR A 88 -7.30 0.65 5.63
N VAL A 89 -6.20 0.05 6.06
CA VAL A 89 -6.08 -1.40 6.20
C VAL A 89 -6.70 -1.83 7.53
N SER A 90 -7.49 -2.91 7.50
CA SER A 90 -8.16 -3.54 8.66
C SER A 90 -7.85 -5.02 8.73
#